data_AF-A0A2G9P9T4-F1
#
_entry.id   AF-A0A2G9P9T4-F1
#
_cell.length_a   1.000
_cell.length_b   1.000
_cell.length_c   1.000
_cell.angle_alpha   90.00
_cell.angle_beta   90.00
_cell.angle_gamma   90.00
#
_symmetry.space_group_name_H-M   'P 1'
#
loop_
_entity.id
_entity.type
_entity.pdbx_description
1 polymer ?
#
loop_
_entity_poly.entity_id
_entity_poly.type
_entity_poly.pdbx_seq_one_letter_code
_entity_poly.pdbx_strand_id
1 'polypeptide(L)'
;MKKEKGMSLEACVERAQEYITEQGACLLIFDVKNSRAHDDLNALYKTVDAFRADVNKTFKAYLPKNVLSTLVREETGFEMRWGDASWAAINNPQVILDIIAYQKKEYPLLELHWAIAKDGFDPAADTILS
;
A
#
# COMPACT_ATOMS: atom_id res chain seq x y z
N MET A 1 9.46 -27.50 2.26
CA MET A 1 9.34 -26.14 2.82
C MET A 1 9.05 -25.19 1.67
N LYS A 2 7.85 -24.58 1.62
CA LYS A 2 7.60 -23.49 0.68
C LYS A 2 8.41 -22.30 1.21
N LYS A 3 9.38 -21.79 0.42
CA LYS A 3 10.07 -20.54 0.75
C LYS A 3 8.99 -19.46 0.94
N GLU A 4 9.00 -18.76 2.06
CA GLU A 4 8.16 -17.57 2.22
C GLU A 4 8.53 -16.62 1.07
N LYS A 5 7.54 -16.28 0.26
CA LYS A 5 7.69 -15.29 -0.80
C LYS A 5 7.47 -13.93 -0.16
N GLY A 6 8.49 -13.08 -0.18
CA GLY A 6 8.41 -11.70 0.31
C GLY A 6 9.77 -11.19 0.76
N MET A 7 9.83 -9.91 1.07
CA MET A 7 11.00 -9.22 1.61
C MET A 7 10.70 -8.66 3.01
N SER A 8 11.75 -8.47 3.82
CA SER A 8 11.57 -7.85 5.14
C SER A 8 11.14 -6.39 5.00
N LEU A 9 10.59 -5.85 6.08
CA LEU A 9 10.14 -4.46 6.10
C LEU A 9 11.30 -3.48 5.84
N GLU A 10 12.50 -3.76 6.34
CA GLU A 10 13.72 -2.98 6.10
C GLU A 10 14.09 -3.00 4.61
N ALA A 11 14.11 -4.19 4.00
CA ALA A 11 14.40 -4.33 2.57
C ALA A 11 13.35 -3.60 1.69
N CYS A 12 12.10 -3.50 2.14
CA CYS A 12 11.08 -2.70 1.47
C CYS A 12 11.40 -1.20 1.53
N VAL A 13 11.79 -0.70 2.69
CA VAL A 13 12.17 0.72 2.87
C VAL A 13 13.37 1.05 2.00
N GLU A 14 14.39 0.19 1.96
CA GLU A 14 15.56 0.34 1.09
C GLU A 14 15.16 0.38 -0.39
N ARG A 15 14.34 -0.57 -0.84
CA ARG A 15 13.90 -0.61 -2.23
C ARG A 15 13.01 0.57 -2.60
N ALA A 16 12.12 0.99 -1.71
CA ALA A 16 11.32 2.19 -1.91
C ALA A 16 12.22 3.44 -2.01
N GLN A 17 13.27 3.54 -1.20
CA GLN A 17 14.25 4.62 -1.31
C GLN A 17 14.96 4.61 -2.67
N GLU A 18 15.34 3.44 -3.19
CA GLU A 18 15.92 3.32 -4.54
C GLU A 18 14.97 3.90 -5.60
N TYR A 19 13.71 3.41 -5.65
CA TYR A 19 12.72 3.89 -6.61
C TYR A 19 12.41 5.38 -6.46
N ILE A 20 12.26 5.87 -5.24
CA ILE A 20 12.01 7.29 -4.96
C ILE A 20 13.20 8.15 -5.41
N THR A 21 14.43 7.68 -5.22
CA THR A 21 15.63 8.40 -5.67
C THR A 21 15.69 8.47 -7.20
N GLU A 22 15.29 7.42 -7.89
CA GLU A 22 15.31 7.37 -9.36
C GLU A 22 14.27 8.26 -10.04
N GLN A 23 13.04 8.32 -9.51
CA GLN A 23 11.90 8.96 -10.20
C GLN A 23 11.02 9.85 -9.30
N GLY A 24 11.46 10.12 -8.07
CA GLY A 24 10.80 11.02 -7.12
C GLY A 24 9.67 10.38 -6.30
N ALA A 25 9.13 9.24 -6.72
CA ALA A 25 8.08 8.51 -6.01
C ALA A 25 8.07 7.01 -6.37
N CYS A 26 7.48 6.17 -5.54
CA CYS A 26 7.14 4.78 -5.87
C CYS A 26 5.71 4.46 -5.45
N LEU A 27 5.18 3.32 -5.91
CA LEU A 27 3.82 2.87 -5.60
C LEU A 27 3.82 1.98 -4.35
N LEU A 28 3.08 2.38 -3.32
CA LEU A 28 2.74 1.55 -2.17
C LEU A 28 1.34 0.97 -2.38
N ILE A 29 1.23 -0.34 -2.31
CA ILE A 29 0.03 -1.11 -2.61
C ILE A 29 -0.35 -1.89 -1.35
N PHE A 30 -1.65 -2.01 -1.08
CA PHE A 30 -2.15 -3.01 -0.16
C PHE A 30 -3.34 -3.78 -0.72
N ASP A 31 -3.54 -4.99 -0.22
CA ASP A 31 -4.78 -5.75 -0.36
C ASP A 31 -5.16 -6.40 0.98
N VAL A 32 -6.43 -6.75 1.15
CA VAL A 32 -6.90 -7.47 2.34
C VAL A 32 -6.58 -8.95 2.22
N LYS A 33 -5.90 -9.51 3.23
CA LYS A 33 -5.60 -10.94 3.30
C LYS A 33 -6.91 -11.73 3.33
N ASN A 34 -7.02 -12.73 2.45
CA ASN A 34 -8.19 -13.62 2.38
C ASN A 34 -9.54 -12.90 2.30
N SER A 35 -9.60 -11.72 1.65
CA SER A 35 -10.82 -10.89 1.55
C SER A 35 -12.09 -11.68 1.20
N ARG A 36 -11.99 -12.64 0.29
CA ARG A 36 -13.10 -13.49 -0.19
C ARG A 36 -13.65 -14.49 0.83
N ALA A 37 -12.91 -14.75 1.91
CA ALA A 37 -13.33 -15.66 2.98
C ALA A 37 -14.09 -14.95 4.11
N HIS A 38 -14.25 -13.61 4.04
CA HIS A 38 -15.03 -12.87 5.03
C HIS A 38 -16.52 -13.10 4.83
N ASP A 39 -17.22 -13.43 5.92
CA ASP A 39 -18.67 -13.66 5.93
C ASP A 39 -19.48 -12.39 5.62
N ASP A 40 -18.95 -11.21 5.96
CA ASP A 40 -19.55 -9.90 5.65
C ASP A 40 -18.59 -9.00 4.88
N LEU A 41 -18.62 -9.13 3.54
CA LEU A 41 -17.83 -8.30 2.62
C LEU A 41 -18.19 -6.82 2.71
N ASN A 42 -19.45 -6.47 3.02
CA ASN A 42 -19.86 -5.06 3.09
C ASN A 42 -19.25 -4.38 4.32
N ALA A 43 -19.23 -5.06 5.46
CA ALA A 43 -18.54 -4.56 6.65
C ALA A 43 -17.02 -4.45 6.43
N LEU A 44 -16.42 -5.43 5.73
CA LEU A 44 -15.02 -5.36 5.34
C LEU A 44 -14.74 -4.13 4.48
N TYR A 45 -15.50 -3.92 3.40
CA TYR A 45 -15.29 -2.80 2.48
C TYR A 45 -15.48 -1.44 3.15
N LYS A 46 -16.44 -1.30 4.07
CA LYS A 46 -16.57 -0.09 4.90
C LYS A 46 -15.33 0.15 5.77
N THR A 47 -14.76 -0.92 6.32
CA THR A 47 -13.55 -0.83 7.15
C THR A 47 -12.33 -0.44 6.30
N VAL A 48 -12.20 -1.04 5.12
CA VAL A 48 -11.14 -0.69 4.15
C VAL A 48 -11.26 0.76 3.70
N ASP A 49 -12.47 1.23 3.38
CA ASP A 49 -12.68 2.62 2.95
C ASP A 49 -12.41 3.62 4.09
N ALA A 50 -12.79 3.29 5.33
CA ALA A 50 -12.45 4.08 6.51
C ALA A 50 -10.93 4.16 6.71
N PHE A 51 -10.24 3.02 6.69
CA PHE A 51 -8.78 2.96 6.77
C PHE A 51 -8.12 3.81 5.69
N ARG A 52 -8.56 3.66 4.43
CA ARG A 52 -8.09 4.43 3.27
C ARG A 52 -8.26 5.94 3.47
N ALA A 53 -9.44 6.37 3.91
CA ALA A 53 -9.74 7.78 4.15
C ALA A 53 -8.82 8.36 5.26
N ASP A 54 -8.60 7.60 6.32
CA ASP A 54 -7.74 7.98 7.43
C ASP A 54 -6.28 8.09 7.02
N VAL A 55 -5.74 7.12 6.29
CA VAL A 55 -4.33 7.19 5.84
C VAL A 55 -4.12 8.34 4.84
N ASN A 56 -5.10 8.59 3.96
CA ASN A 56 -5.05 9.74 3.04
C ASN A 56 -5.03 11.08 3.75
N LYS A 57 -5.79 11.20 4.84
CA LYS A 57 -5.82 12.40 5.66
C LYS A 57 -4.53 12.54 6.48
N THR A 58 -4.11 11.47 7.12
CA THR A 58 -3.02 11.46 8.10
C THR A 58 -1.65 11.63 7.45
N PHE A 59 -1.44 10.96 6.31
CA PHE A 59 -0.14 10.91 5.63
C PHE A 59 -0.08 11.75 4.35
N LYS A 60 -1.06 12.66 4.13
CA LYS A 60 -1.18 13.48 2.92
C LYS A 60 0.13 14.12 2.45
N ALA A 61 0.96 14.60 3.38
CA ALA A 61 2.23 15.26 3.06
C ALA A 61 3.23 14.35 2.32
N TYR A 62 3.09 13.03 2.44
CA TYR A 62 3.95 12.01 1.83
C TYR A 62 3.32 11.32 0.61
N LEU A 63 2.11 11.74 0.23
CA LEU A 63 1.32 11.16 -0.88
C LEU A 63 1.27 12.15 -2.03
N PRO A 64 2.34 12.28 -2.84
CA PRO A 64 2.40 13.27 -3.92
C PRO A 64 1.37 12.94 -5.01
N LYS A 65 0.99 13.98 -5.75
CA LYS A 65 0.28 13.81 -7.00
C LYS A 65 1.22 13.17 -8.05
N ASN A 66 0.77 12.13 -8.75
CA ASN A 66 1.62 11.36 -9.66
C ASN A 66 0.78 10.52 -10.66
N VAL A 67 1.44 9.89 -11.64
CA VAL A 67 0.84 9.00 -12.66
C VAL A 67 1.38 7.56 -12.60
N LEU A 68 1.79 7.08 -11.41
CA LEU A 68 2.40 5.76 -11.28
C LEU A 68 1.41 4.60 -11.44
N SER A 69 0.10 4.85 -11.33
CA SER A 69 -0.93 3.84 -11.60
C SER A 69 -1.13 3.64 -13.11
N THR A 70 -1.61 2.46 -13.52
CA THR A 70 -1.66 1.99 -14.92
C THR A 70 -2.55 2.82 -15.87
N LEU A 71 -3.18 3.93 -15.43
CA LEU A 71 -4.18 4.66 -16.20
C LEU A 71 -4.03 6.18 -16.10
N VAL A 72 -3.39 6.78 -17.12
CA VAL A 72 -3.65 8.06 -17.85
C VAL A 72 -4.06 9.35 -17.08
N ARG A 73 -4.15 9.34 -15.76
CA ARG A 73 -4.54 10.49 -14.94
C ARG A 73 -3.67 10.61 -13.72
N GLU A 74 -3.48 11.84 -13.28
CA GLU A 74 -2.80 12.12 -12.03
C GLU A 74 -3.72 11.82 -10.85
N GLU A 75 -3.25 10.99 -9.91
CA GLU A 75 -3.98 10.61 -8.69
C GLU A 75 -3.23 11.12 -7.46
N THR A 76 -3.89 11.19 -6.30
CA THR A 76 -3.29 11.61 -5.03
C THR A 76 -3.91 10.82 -3.89
N GLY A 77 -3.06 10.19 -3.07
CA GLY A 77 -3.50 9.30 -2.01
C GLY A 77 -3.86 7.90 -2.50
N PHE A 78 -4.35 7.09 -1.56
CA PHE A 78 -4.82 5.74 -1.74
C PHE A 78 -6.16 5.72 -2.47
N GLU A 79 -6.14 5.11 -3.66
CA GLU A 79 -7.31 4.91 -4.52
C GLU A 79 -7.76 3.46 -4.49
N MET A 80 -9.07 3.23 -4.46
CA MET A 80 -9.63 1.87 -4.36
C MET A 80 -9.42 1.07 -5.65
N ARG A 81 -8.94 -0.16 -5.49
CA ARG A 81 -8.87 -1.21 -6.51
C ARG A 81 -9.77 -2.37 -6.09
N TRP A 82 -10.80 -2.64 -6.89
CA TRP A 82 -11.65 -3.84 -6.76
C TRP A 82 -12.25 -4.12 -5.36
N GLY A 83 -12.43 -3.09 -4.53
CA GLY A 83 -13.16 -3.18 -3.25
C GLY A 83 -12.33 -3.64 -2.04
N ASP A 84 -11.21 -4.32 -2.25
CA ASP A 84 -10.37 -4.90 -1.20
C ASP A 84 -8.88 -4.60 -1.34
N ALA A 85 -8.49 -3.85 -2.37
CA ALA A 85 -7.12 -3.41 -2.58
C ALA A 85 -7.06 -1.90 -2.79
N SER A 86 -5.88 -1.32 -2.61
CA SER A 86 -5.65 0.10 -2.87
C SER A 86 -4.18 0.37 -3.17
N TRP A 87 -3.90 1.50 -3.81
CA TRP A 87 -2.54 1.97 -4.07
C TRP A 87 -2.44 3.48 -3.89
N ALA A 88 -1.26 3.95 -3.52
CA ALA A 88 -0.88 5.36 -3.56
C ALA A 88 0.59 5.46 -3.98
N ALA A 89 0.98 6.58 -4.60
CA ALA A 89 2.41 6.86 -4.60
C ALA A 89 2.85 7.49 -3.30
N ILE A 90 4.09 7.21 -2.95
CA ILE A 90 4.80 7.76 -1.80
C ILE A 90 6.12 8.38 -2.27
N ASN A 91 6.53 9.49 -1.66
CA ASN A 91 7.82 10.14 -1.92
C ASN A 91 8.78 10.08 -0.72
N ASN A 92 8.41 9.35 0.33
CA ASN A 92 9.24 9.14 1.51
C ASN A 92 9.10 7.68 1.95
N PRO A 93 10.17 6.88 1.95
CA PRO A 93 10.07 5.45 2.27
C PRO A 93 9.73 5.20 3.75
N GLN A 94 10.02 6.15 4.66
CA GLN A 94 9.67 6.03 6.08
C GLN A 94 8.15 5.93 6.28
N VAL A 95 7.35 6.51 5.38
CA VAL A 95 5.89 6.47 5.47
C VAL A 95 5.33 5.05 5.43
N ILE A 96 6.05 4.09 4.84
CA ILE A 96 5.66 2.67 4.83
C ILE A 96 5.56 2.15 6.26
N LEU A 97 6.58 2.42 7.08
CA LEU A 97 6.63 2.01 8.49
C LEU A 97 5.50 2.68 9.28
N ASP A 98 5.29 3.96 9.05
CA ASP A 98 4.32 4.76 9.80
C ASP A 98 2.87 4.34 9.48
N ILE A 99 2.57 4.06 8.21
CA ILE A 99 1.26 3.57 7.78
C ILE A 99 0.98 2.17 8.34
N ILE A 100 1.96 1.26 8.29
CA ILE A 100 1.79 -0.10 8.82
C ILE A 100 1.61 -0.05 10.35
N ALA A 101 2.38 0.78 11.05
CA ALA A 101 2.21 0.98 12.49
C ALA A 101 0.83 1.58 12.81
N TYR A 102 0.35 2.54 12.02
CA TYR A 102 -0.99 3.11 12.15
C TYR A 102 -2.07 2.04 11.94
N GLN A 103 -1.96 1.23 10.89
CA GLN A 103 -2.88 0.11 10.64
C GLN A 103 -2.93 -0.85 11.84
N LYS A 104 -1.77 -1.31 12.33
CA LYS A 104 -1.71 -2.24 13.48
C LYS A 104 -2.31 -1.65 14.75
N LYS A 105 -2.28 -0.32 14.91
CA LYS A 105 -2.79 0.39 16.09
C LYS A 105 -4.30 0.68 16.00
N GLU A 106 -4.75 1.29 14.90
CA GLU A 106 -6.12 1.80 14.76
C GLU A 106 -7.05 0.79 14.09
N TYR A 107 -6.50 -0.12 13.27
CA TYR A 107 -7.23 -1.15 12.52
C TYR A 107 -6.60 -2.55 12.73
N PRO A 108 -6.46 -3.03 13.99
CA PRO A 108 -5.73 -4.26 14.31
C PRO A 108 -6.35 -5.53 13.71
N LEU A 109 -7.65 -5.50 13.41
CA LEU A 109 -8.38 -6.62 12.80
C LEU A 109 -8.34 -6.60 11.25
N LEU A 110 -7.84 -5.51 10.66
CA LEU A 110 -7.70 -5.41 9.21
C LEU A 110 -6.36 -6.00 8.80
N GLU A 111 -6.34 -7.27 8.44
CA GLU A 111 -5.13 -7.92 7.97
C GLU A 111 -4.86 -7.54 6.50
N LEU A 112 -3.73 -6.89 6.25
CA LEU A 112 -3.35 -6.44 4.90
C LEU A 112 -2.06 -7.12 4.43
N HIS A 113 -1.99 -7.50 3.15
CA HIS A 113 -0.71 -7.62 2.47
C HIS A 113 -0.31 -6.26 1.94
N TRP A 114 0.97 -5.94 2.08
CA TRP A 114 1.57 -4.76 1.51
C TRP A 114 2.52 -5.16 0.40
N ALA A 115 2.66 -4.29 -0.58
CA ALA A 115 3.67 -4.42 -1.62
C ALA A 115 4.19 -3.05 -2.04
N ILE A 116 5.41 -3.02 -2.54
CA ILE A 116 5.99 -1.85 -3.19
C ILE A 116 6.26 -2.16 -4.65
N ALA A 117 6.10 -1.15 -5.50
CA ALA A 117 6.38 -1.25 -6.92
C ALA A 117 6.95 0.07 -7.41
N LYS A 118 7.78 0.01 -8.45
CA LYS A 118 8.26 1.22 -9.13
C LYS A 118 7.09 1.97 -9.79
N ASP A 119 6.21 1.24 -10.44
CA ASP A 119 4.97 1.73 -11.07
C ASP A 119 3.96 0.57 -11.24
N GLY A 120 2.81 0.85 -11.87
CA GLY A 120 1.75 -0.13 -12.10
C GLY A 120 2.08 -1.26 -13.09
N PHE A 121 3.22 -1.20 -13.79
CA PHE A 121 3.72 -2.23 -14.70
C PHE A 121 4.90 -3.01 -14.14
N ASP A 122 5.37 -2.69 -12.93
CA ASP A 122 6.50 -3.35 -12.29
C ASP A 122 6.22 -4.86 -12.13
N PRO A 123 6.86 -5.73 -12.93
CA PRO A 123 6.65 -7.18 -12.83
C PRO A 123 7.30 -7.75 -11.56
N ALA A 124 8.16 -6.98 -10.91
CA ALA A 124 8.87 -7.32 -9.69
C ALA A 124 8.23 -6.71 -8.44
N ALA A 125 6.96 -6.28 -8.50
CA ALA A 125 6.23 -5.79 -7.33
C ALA A 125 6.44 -6.72 -6.12
N ASP A 126 7.11 -6.19 -5.11
CA ASP A 126 7.70 -6.97 -4.03
C ASP A 126 6.78 -6.94 -2.81
N THR A 127 6.37 -8.11 -2.32
CA THR A 127 5.49 -8.24 -1.15
C THR A 127 6.27 -8.06 0.15
N ILE A 128 5.73 -7.26 1.07
CA ILE A 128 6.27 -6.99 2.39
C ILE A 128 5.87 -8.12 3.36
N LEU A 129 6.83 -8.69 4.06
CA LEU A 129 6.60 -9.61 5.18
C LEU A 129 6.20 -8.77 6.42
N SER A 130 4.89 -8.77 6.72
CA SER A 130 4.22 -7.94 7.74
C SER A 130 4.21 -8.53 9.14
#